data_AF-A0A081RJN2-F1
#
_entry.id   AF-A0A081RJN2-F1
#
_cell.length_a   1.000
_cell.length_b   1.000
_cell.length_c   1.000
_cell.angle_alpha   90.00
_cell.angle_beta   90.00
_cell.angle_gamma   90.00
#
_symmetry.space_group_name_H-M   'P 1'
#
loop_
_entity.id
_entity.type
_entity.pdbx_description
1 polymer ?
#
loop_
_entity_poly.entity_id
_entity_poly.type
_entity_poly.pdbx_seq_one_letter_code
_entity_poly.pdbx_strand_id
1 'polypeptide(L)' 'MIISASFDRSYFEARLDRNRRLAARSRNPQIRAIHLEYVRLYSQLLEQAAPAPA' A
#
# COMPACT_ATOMS: atom_id res chain seq x y z
N MET A 1 -9.43 22.85 -0.43
CA MET A 1 -9.25 22.07 -1.68
C MET A 1 -9.37 20.60 -1.28
N ILE A 2 -10.58 20.05 -1.36
CA ILE A 2 -10.85 18.66 -0.93
C ILE A 2 -10.49 17.78 -2.12
N ILE A 3 -9.35 17.09 -2.03
CA ILE A 3 -9.01 16.03 -2.99
C ILE A 3 -9.88 14.83 -2.60
N SER A 4 -11.13 14.83 -3.05
CA SER A 4 -12.01 13.65 -3.00
C SER A 4 -11.59 12.67 -4.10
N ALA A 5 -10.36 12.16 -4.04
CA ALA A 5 -10.04 10.96 -4.80
C ALA A 5 -10.81 9.83 -4.12
N SER A 6 -11.91 9.39 -4.74
CA SER A 6 -12.65 8.21 -4.31
C SER A 6 -11.66 7.08 -4.02
N PHE A 7 -11.79 6.44 -2.86
CA PHE A 7 -10.93 5.32 -2.50
C PHE A 7 -11.09 4.21 -3.55
N ASP A 8 -10.06 4.02 -4.38
CA ASP A 8 -10.00 2.95 -5.37
C ASP A 8 -9.20 1.78 -4.79
N ARG A 9 -9.90 0.75 -4.33
CA ARG A 9 -9.30 -0.46 -3.77
C ARG A 9 -8.27 -1.09 -4.72
N SER A 10 -8.58 -1.14 -6.02
CA SER A 10 -7.73 -1.78 -7.03
C SER A 10 -6.41 -1.04 -7.22
N TYR A 11 -6.42 0.28 -7.10
CA TYR A 11 -5.22 1.11 -7.11
C TYR A 11 -4.26 0.72 -5.96
N PHE A 12 -4.78 0.59 -4.73
CA PHE A 12 -3.98 0.26 -3.56
C PHE A 12 -3.45 -1.18 -3.61
N GLU A 13 -4.27 -2.15 -4.05
CA GLU A 13 -3.86 -3.55 -4.23
C GLU A 13 -2.71 -3.69 -5.25
N ALA A 14 -2.81 -3.02 -6.40
CA ALA A 14 -1.73 -3.00 -7.40
C ALA A 14 -0.44 -2.37 -6.87
N ARG A 15 -0.54 -1.31 -6.06
CA ARG A 15 0.60 -0.66 -5.42
C ARG A 15 1.23 -1.52 -4.32
N LEU A 16 0.42 -2.28 -3.58
CA LEU A 16 0.87 -3.20 -2.53
C LEU A 16 1.81 -4.25 -3.13
N ASP A 17 1.35 -4.94 -4.17
CA ASP A 17 2.08 -5.97 -4.90
C ASP A 17 3.36 -5.41 -5.57
N ARG A 18 3.26 -4.23 -6.20
CA ARG A 18 4.43 -3.54 -6.75
C ARG A 18 5.48 -3.22 -5.69
N ASN A 19 5.09 -2.68 -4.53
CA ASN A 19 6.03 -2.32 -3.46
C ASN A 19 6.69 -3.56 -2.84
N ARG A 20 5.97 -4.68 -2.70
CA ARG A 20 6.56 -5.97 -2.27
C ARG A 20 7.67 -6.42 -3.21
N ARG A 21 7.44 -6.38 -4.53
CA ARG A 21 8.47 -6.72 -5.52
C ARG A 21 9.67 -5.78 -5.46
N LEU A 22 9.45 -4.48 -5.29
CA LEU A 22 10.54 -3.50 -5.22
C LEU A 22 11.36 -3.65 -3.94
N ALA A 23 10.72 -3.90 -2.79
CA ALA A 23 11.40 -4.22 -1.54
C ALA A 23 12.30 -5.46 -1.68
N ALA A 24 11.79 -6.53 -2.30
CA ALA A 24 12.54 -7.77 -2.52
C ALA A 24 13.74 -7.60 -3.47
N ARG A 25 13.65 -6.69 -4.44
CA ARG A 25 14.70 -6.42 -5.42
C ARG A 25 15.75 -5.40 -4.95
N SER A 26 15.41 -4.56 -3.97
CA SER A 26 16.28 -3.47 -3.52
C SER A 26 17.48 -4.00 -2.73
N ARG A 27 18.69 -3.67 -3.20
CA ARG A 27 19.94 -3.89 -2.45
C ARG A 27 20.24 -2.76 -1.47
N ASN A 28 19.55 -1.62 -1.60
CA ASN A 28 19.71 -0.50 -0.66
C ASN A 28 18.72 -0.67 0.52
N PRO A 29 19.22 -0.74 1.77
CA PRO A 29 18.39 -1.01 2.93
C PRO A 29 17.37 0.11 3.24
N GLN A 30 17.71 1.37 2.96
CA GLN A 30 16.80 2.51 3.16
C GLN A 30 15.65 2.49 2.15
N ILE A 31 15.97 2.24 0.87
CA ILE A 31 14.95 2.12 -0.19
C ILE A 31 14.04 0.92 0.09
N ARG A 32 14.61 -0.20 0.57
CA ARG A 32 13.82 -1.37 0.98
C ARG A 32 12.84 -1.01 2.11
N ALA A 33 13.32 -0.30 3.14
CA ALA A 33 12.48 0.12 4.27
C ALA A 33 11.31 1.01 3.82
N ILE A 34 11.55 1.94 2.89
CA ILE A 34 10.51 2.81 2.33
C ILE A 34 9.42 1.98 1.63
N HIS A 35 9.79 1.00 0.79
CA HIS A 35 8.81 0.14 0.13
C HIS A 35 8.01 -0.70 1.14
N LEU A 36 8.64 -1.20 2.20
CA LEU A 36 7.95 -1.94 3.25
C LEU A 36 6.98 -1.05 4.03
N GLU A 37 7.34 0.21 4.27
CA GLU A 37 6.46 1.18 4.92
C GLU A 37 5.23 1.48 4.04
N TYR A 38 5.39 1.62 2.73
CA TYR A 38 4.25 1.72 1.82
C TYR A 38 3.35 0.48 1.85
N VAL A 39 3.94 -0.73 1.94
CA VAL A 39 3.15 -1.96 2.09
C VAL A 39 2.33 -1.91 3.38
N ARG A 40 2.93 -1.51 4.50
CA ARG A 40 2.25 -1.39 5.80
C ARG A 40 1.08 -0.41 5.72
N LEU A 41 1.31 0.79 5.20
CA LEU A 41 0.29 1.85 5.11
C LEU A 41 -0.87 1.46 4.18
N TYR A 42 -0.57 0.87 3.02
CA TYR A 42 -1.61 0.47 2.08
C TYR A 42 -2.42 -0.74 2.57
N SER A 43 -1.79 -1.69 3.28
CA SER A 43 -2.53 -2.76 3.95
C SER A 43 -3.53 -2.19 4.97
N GLN A 44 -3.10 -1.23 5.81
CA GLN A 44 -3.99 -0.61 6.80
C GLN A 44 -5.19 0.11 6.15
N LEU A 45 -4.96 0.81 5.03
CA LEU A 45 -6.04 1.45 4.29
C LEU A 45 -7.01 0.43 3.68
N LEU A 46 -6.50 -0.69 3.14
CA LEU A 46 -7.33 -1.78 2.60
C LEU A 46 -8.14 -2.50 3.68
N GLU A 47 -7.57 -2.68 4.87
CA GLU A 47 -8.25 -3.25 6.04
C GLU A 47 -9.36 -2.32 6.54
N GLN A 48 -9.10 -1.02 6.66
CA GLN A 48 -10.11 -0.02 7.05
C GLN A 48 -11.26 0.11 6.05
N ALA A 49 -10.97 -0.10 4.76
CA ALA A 49 -11.97 -0.08 3.70
C ALA A 49 -12.69 -1.42 3.51
N ALA A 50 -12.28 -2.49 4.20
CA ALA A 50 -13.01 -3.75 4.19
C ALA A 50 -14.31 -3.56 4.99
N PRO A 51 -15.48 -3.98 4.47
CA PRO A 51 -16.72 -3.95 5.25
C PRO A 51 -16.53 -4.76 6.52
N ALA A 52 -17.03 -4.26 7.65
CA ALA A 52 -16.98 -4.97 8.92
C ALA A 52 -17.63 -6.36 8.76
N PRO A 53 -17.03 -7.43 9.33
CA PRO A 53 -17.70 -8.71 9.37
C PRO A 53 -19.03 -8.56 10.12
N ALA A 54 -20.10 -9.12 9.52
CA ALA A 54 -21.47 -9.11 10.05
C ALA A 54 -21.59 -9.89 11.37
#